data_AF-A0A8K0CWN1-F1
#
_entry.id   AF-A0A8K0CWN1-F1
#
_cell.length_a   1.000
_cell.length_b   1.000
_cell.length_c   1.000
_cell.angle_alpha   90.00
_cell.angle_beta   90.00
_cell.angle_gamma   90.00
#
_symmetry.space_group_name_H-M   'P 1'
#
loop_
_entity.id
_entity.type
_entity.pdbx_description
1 polymer ?
#
loop_
_entity_poly.entity_id
_entity_poly.type
_entity_poly.pdbx_seq_one_letter_code
_entity_poly.pdbx_strand_id
1 'polypeptide(L)'
;RSYQIQLRHASIFSIVTLQLAFLCIPANYITSEAVAVSDAVYFSNWYSHHFPSLKVPLLLIMQRSQNEIIIKGGGLVTINAETVVN
;
A
#
# COMPACT_ATOMS: atom_id res chain seq x y z
N ARG A 1 40.96 3.25 -0.95
CA ARG A 1 39.95 4.06 -1.68
C ARG A 1 38.65 3.28 -1.94
N SER A 2 38.71 2.02 -2.37
CA SER A 2 37.51 1.20 -2.64
C SER A 2 36.63 0.92 -1.41
N TYR A 3 37.22 0.66 -0.23
CA TYR A 3 36.46 0.42 1.01
C TYR A 3 35.59 1.61 1.46
N GLN A 4 36.09 2.83 1.30
CA GLN A 4 35.35 4.07 1.63
C GLN A 4 34.09 4.24 0.74
N ILE A 5 34.16 3.79 -0.51
CA ILE A 5 33.05 3.86 -1.46
C ILE A 5 31.95 2.84 -1.10
N GLN A 6 32.36 1.63 -0.71
CA GLN A 6 31.42 0.58 -0.27
C GLN A 6 30.66 0.99 1.00
N LEU A 7 31.36 1.57 1.99
CA LEU A 7 30.73 2.05 3.22
C LEU A 7 29.69 3.16 2.94
N ARG A 8 30.00 4.09 2.02
CA ARG A 8 29.06 5.15 1.62
C ARG A 8 27.81 4.59 0.95
N HIS A 9 27.94 3.57 0.09
CA HIS A 9 26.77 2.95 -0.54
C HIS A 9 25.92 2.20 0.49
N ALA A 10 26.56 1.49 1.42
CA ALA A 10 25.86 0.79 2.50
C ALA A 10 25.06 1.77 3.40
N SER A 11 25.63 2.93 3.74
CA SER A 11 24.93 3.94 4.53
C SER A 11 23.74 4.57 3.80
N ILE A 12 23.84 4.78 2.49
CA ILE A 12 22.72 5.33 1.71
C ILE A 12 21.60 4.29 1.61
N PHE A 13 21.94 3.02 1.36
CA PHE A 13 20.96 1.95 1.26
C PHE A 13 20.19 1.73 2.57
N SER A 14 20.86 1.79 3.71
CA SER A 14 20.21 1.64 5.02
C SER A 14 19.21 2.77 5.30
N ILE A 15 19.60 4.03 5.01
CA ILE A 15 18.73 5.20 5.19
C ILE A 15 17.49 5.10 4.29
N VAL A 16 17.67 4.73 3.02
CA VAL A 16 16.55 4.59 2.07
C VAL A 16 15.59 3.49 2.50
N THR A 17 16.11 2.35 2.96
CA THR A 17 15.28 1.24 3.43
C THR A 17 14.47 1.64 4.67
N LEU A 18 15.08 2.36 5.61
CA LEU A 18 14.39 2.87 6.80
C LEU A 18 13.28 3.88 6.43
N GLN A 19 13.57 4.79 5.51
CA GLN A 19 12.60 5.78 5.03
C GLN A 19 11.39 5.08 4.38
N LEU A 20 11.63 4.05 3.57
CA LEU A 20 10.58 3.26 2.94
C LEU A 20 9.75 2.51 3.99
N ALA A 21 10.40 1.86 4.96
CA ALA A 21 9.70 1.15 6.03
C ALA A 21 8.77 2.08 6.83
N PHE A 22 9.25 3.29 7.17
CA PHE A 22 8.47 4.28 7.91
C PHE A 22 7.20 4.73 7.15
N LEU A 23 7.26 4.83 5.83
CA LEU A 23 6.12 5.19 4.99
C LEU A 23 5.19 3.99 4.70
N CYS A 24 5.74 2.79 4.52
CA CYS A 24 4.97 1.62 4.10
C CYS A 24 4.10 1.04 5.21
N ILE A 25 4.60 0.98 6.44
CA ILE A 25 3.85 0.43 7.57
C ILE A 25 2.47 1.11 7.75
N PRO A 26 2.38 2.45 7.87
CA PRO A 26 1.09 3.11 7.99
C PRO A 26 0.26 3.03 6.71
N ALA A 27 0.90 3.06 5.54
CA ALA A 27 0.19 2.92 4.26
C ALA A 27 -0.52 1.55 4.15
N ASN A 28 0.17 0.47 4.54
CA ASN A 28 -0.42 -0.88 4.57
C ASN A 28 -1.56 -0.97 5.57
N TYR A 29 -1.40 -0.41 6.78
CA TYR A 29 -2.47 -0.38 7.78
C TYR A 29 -3.71 0.38 7.30
N ILE A 30 -3.52 1.58 6.73
CA ILE A 30 -4.63 2.36 6.16
C ILE A 30 -5.30 1.59 5.02
N THR A 31 -4.51 0.89 4.20
CA THR A 31 -5.04 0.10 3.07
C THR A 31 -5.87 -1.08 3.55
N SER A 32 -5.42 -1.82 4.57
CA SER A 32 -6.19 -2.95 5.12
C SER A 32 -7.51 -2.48 5.73
N GLU A 33 -7.48 -1.39 6.50
CA GLU A 33 -8.69 -0.78 7.06
C GLU A 33 -9.62 -0.25 5.97
N ALA A 34 -9.08 0.34 4.90
CA ALA A 34 -9.87 0.82 3.77
C ALA A 34 -10.55 -0.32 2.99
N VAL A 35 -9.92 -1.49 2.87
CA VAL A 35 -10.55 -2.69 2.31
C VAL A 35 -11.71 -3.16 3.18
N ALA A 36 -11.51 -3.24 4.50
CA ALA A 36 -12.58 -3.63 5.42
C ALA A 36 -13.79 -2.68 5.37
N VAL A 37 -13.54 -1.36 5.30
CA VAL A 37 -14.59 -0.35 5.12
C VAL A 37 -15.27 -0.50 3.75
N SER A 38 -14.49 -0.71 2.68
CA SER A 38 -15.02 -0.93 1.34
C SER A 38 -15.96 -2.14 1.29
N ASP A 39 -15.60 -3.25 1.93
CA ASP A 39 -16.44 -4.44 2.03
C ASP A 39 -17.71 -4.17 2.82
N ALA A 40 -17.61 -3.52 3.98
CA ALA A 40 -18.78 -3.14 4.78
C ALA A 40 -19.74 -2.23 3.99
N VAL A 41 -19.21 -1.30 3.20
CA VAL A 41 -20.00 -0.42 2.34
C VAL A 41 -20.60 -1.18 1.17
N TYR A 42 -19.90 -2.17 0.59
CA TYR A 42 -20.45 -3.04 -0.46
C TYR A 42 -21.66 -3.83 0.04
N PHE A 43 -21.61 -4.35 1.27
CA PHE A 43 -22.73 -5.05 1.89
C PHE A 43 -23.83 -4.13 2.42
N SER A 44 -23.52 -2.86 2.69
CA SER A 44 -24.54 -1.83 2.88
C SER A 44 -25.25 -1.65 1.55
N ASN A 45 -26.58 -1.66 1.49
CA ASN A 45 -27.39 -1.63 0.27
C ASN A 45 -27.28 -0.27 -0.50
N TRP A 46 -26.06 0.15 -0.86
CA TRP A 46 -25.67 1.47 -1.36
C TRP A 46 -26.27 1.77 -2.73
N TYR A 47 -26.50 0.72 -3.53
CA TYR A 47 -27.19 0.80 -4.82
C TYR A 47 -28.64 1.27 -4.68
N SER A 48 -29.30 0.94 -3.56
CA SER A 48 -30.69 1.30 -3.30
C SER A 48 -30.87 2.72 -2.76
N HIS A 49 -29.79 3.41 -2.37
CA HIS A 49 -29.86 4.79 -1.92
C HIS A 49 -29.97 5.77 -3.10
N HIS A 50 -30.85 6.76 -2.94
CA HIS A 50 -31.21 7.74 -3.98
C HIS A 50 -30.24 8.93 -4.05
N PHE A 51 -28.96 8.71 -3.73
CA PHE A 51 -27.91 9.73 -3.80
C PHE A 51 -26.92 9.41 -4.93
N PRO A 52 -27.22 9.77 -6.18
CA PRO A 52 -26.34 9.48 -7.32
C PRO A 52 -24.96 10.13 -7.19
N SER A 53 -24.85 11.25 -6.46
CA SER A 53 -23.59 11.95 -6.17
C SER A 53 -22.61 11.14 -5.30
N LEU A 54 -23.12 10.25 -4.44
CA LEU A 54 -22.31 9.42 -3.55
C LEU A 54 -21.88 8.09 -4.19
N LYS A 55 -22.58 7.62 -5.24
CA LYS A 55 -22.31 6.33 -5.90
C LYS A 55 -20.96 6.31 -6.62
N VAL A 56 -20.64 7.36 -7.36
CA VAL A 56 -19.38 7.46 -8.13
C VAL A 56 -18.14 7.44 -7.23
N PRO A 57 -18.03 8.27 -6.16
CA PRO A 57 -16.87 8.22 -5.27
C PRO A 57 -16.78 6.89 -4.50
N LEU A 58 -17.90 6.29 -4.09
CA LEU A 58 -17.91 4.96 -3.47
C LEU A 58 -17.31 3.89 -4.38
N LEU A 59 -17.76 3.86 -5.65
CA LEU A 59 -17.28 2.88 -6.63
C LEU A 59 -15.77 3.04 -6.87
N LEU A 60 -15.29 4.28 -6.93
CA LEU A 60 -13.87 4.58 -7.08
C LEU A 60 -13.06 4.11 -5.86
N ILE A 61 -13.57 4.33 -4.64
CA ILE A 61 -12.91 3.87 -3.41
C ILE A 61 -12.85 2.34 -3.36
N MET A 62 -13.94 1.65 -3.70
CA MET A 62 -13.98 0.19 -3.80
C MET A 62 -13.02 -0.35 -4.88
N GLN A 63 -12.96 0.30 -6.04
CA GLN A 63 -12.05 -0.11 -7.10
C GLN A 63 -10.58 0.22 -6.80
N ARG A 64 -10.32 1.21 -5.94
CA ARG A 64 -8.98 1.50 -5.41
C ARG A 64 -8.57 0.52 -4.32
N SER A 65 -9.49 0.08 -3.45
CA SER A 65 -9.20 -0.89 -2.38
C SER A 65 -8.90 -2.29 -2.94
N GLN A 66 -9.48 -2.66 -4.09
CA GLN A 66 -9.18 -3.90 -4.82
C GLN A 66 -7.78 -3.92 -5.45
N ASN A 67 -7.16 -2.75 -5.66
CA ASN A 67 -5.78 -2.69 -6.11
C ASN A 67 -4.88 -2.73 -4.88
N GLU A 68 -4.24 -3.88 -4.66
CA GLU A 68 -3.21 -4.03 -3.64
C GLU A 68 -2.16 -2.91 -3.84
N ILE A 69 -2.05 -2.01 -2.86
CA ILE A 69 -1.01 -1.00 -2.84
C ILE A 69 0.29 -1.70 -2.44
N ILE A 70 0.85 -2.46 -3.38
CA ILE A 70 2.17 -3.05 -3.22
C ILE A 70 3.16 -1.91 -3.40
N ILE A 71 3.60 -1.31 -2.29
CA ILE A 71 4.70 -0.37 -2.32
C ILE A 71 5.97 -1.16 -2.65
N LYS A 72 6.26 -1.23 -3.94
CA LYS A 72 7.47 -1.86 -4.49
C LYS A 72 8.67 -1.08 -3.97
N GLY A 73 9.51 -1.70 -3.14
CA GLY A 73 10.80 -1.13 -2.79
C GLY A 73 11.62 -0.88 -4.06
N GLY A 74 11.69 0.38 -4.51
CA GLY A 74 12.40 0.77 -5.73
C GLY A 74 11.82 0.26 -7.06
N GLY A 75 10.55 -0.15 -7.11
CA GLY A 75 9.90 -0.62 -8.35
C GLY A 75 10.29 -2.05 -8.81
N LEU A 76 11.21 -2.72 -8.10
CA LEU A 76 11.80 -3.99 -8.55
C LEU A 76 11.39 -5.22 -7.72
N VAL A 77 10.93 -5.05 -6.48
CA VAL A 77 10.59 -6.18 -5.60
C VAL A 77 9.21 -5.98 -5.00
N THR A 78 8.29 -6.88 -5.34
CA THR A 78 7.04 -7.11 -4.63
C THR A 78 7.36 -7.89 -3.37
N ILE A 79 7.52 -7.20 -2.24
CA ILE A 79 7.63 -7.86 -0.94
C ILE A 79 6.21 -8.24 -0.53
N ASN A 80 5.72 -9.37 -1.04
CA ASN A 80 4.53 -10.02 -0.48
C ASN A 80 4.98 -10.86 0.73
N ALA A 81 4.19 -10.90 1.81
CA ALA A 81 4.40 -11.81 2.94
C ALA A 81 4.59 -13.28 2.49
N GLU A 82 4.06 -13.63 1.32
CA GLU A 82 4.18 -14.95 0.70
C GLU A 82 5.55 -15.24 0.09
N THR A 83 6.36 -14.21 -0.20
CA THR A 83 7.76 -14.37 -0.67
C THR A 83 8.78 -14.51 0.47
N VAL A 84 8.37 -14.28 1.72
CA VAL A 84 9.23 -14.49 2.90
C VAL A 84 9.13 -15.94 3.39
N VAL A 85 8.08 -16.67 2.99
CA VAL A 85 7.78 -18.03 3.46
C VAL A 85 8.14 -19.14 2.45
N ASN A 86 8.70 -18.80 1.28
CA ASN A 86 9.20 -19.75 0.27
C ASN A 86 10.59 -19.33 -0.22
#